data_AF-A0A4U7MVZ1-F1
#
_entry.id   AF-A0A4U7MVZ1-F1
#
_cell.length_a   1.000
_cell.length_b   1.000
_cell.length_c   1.000
_cell.angle_alpha   90.00
_cell.angle_beta   90.00
_cell.angle_gamma   90.00
#
_symmetry.space_group_name_H-M   'P 1'
#
loop_
_entity.id
_entity.type
_entity.pdbx_description
1 polymer ?
#
loop_
_entity_poly.entity_id
_entity_poly.type
_entity_poly.pdbx_seq_one_letter_code
_entity_poly.pdbx_strand_id
1 'polypeptide(L)'
;MNHHFRTFIAIALTVVGLALTASHVTAQDINNQKQAAQFIKELETFNKGKADIRRPIANMQALMRQEFSAYREAVNSSETMEEADQKYQVNLQDFKEARAQFDAAIATAEAIGANSKFPEIQALANQYVVSLKNAQSRVNNIAVAFKYHDAKALLSDCKGLASDVRAVGLHWRAQRPAISAKLKTARAHFKRVNEPEVKDCPYEDGTKQHVLHCILGQPMSEGTGN
;
A
#
# COMPACT_ATOMS: atom_id res chain seq x y z
N MET A 1 19.17 11.36 -53.22
CA MET A 1 19.35 10.04 -52.58
C MET A 1 20.70 10.08 -51.87
N ASN A 2 20.86 9.99 -50.55
CA ASN A 2 20.10 9.22 -49.57
C ASN A 2 19.79 10.04 -48.31
N HIS A 3 18.50 10.19 -48.06
CA HIS A 3 17.89 10.94 -46.96
C HIS A 3 17.85 10.16 -45.63
N HIS A 4 18.56 9.04 -45.51
CA HIS A 4 18.38 8.08 -44.41
C HIS A 4 19.46 8.10 -43.32
N PHE A 5 20.48 8.95 -43.43
CA PHE A 5 21.57 8.98 -42.44
C PHE A 5 21.54 10.16 -41.45
N ARG A 6 20.57 11.07 -41.58
CA ARG A 6 20.41 12.23 -40.68
C ARG A 6 19.28 12.07 -39.65
N THR A 7 18.56 10.96 -39.66
CA THR A 7 17.43 10.69 -38.74
C THR A 7 17.84 9.88 -37.50
N PHE A 8 19.13 9.55 -37.34
CA PHE A 8 19.61 8.74 -36.21
C PHE A 8 20.20 9.54 -35.04
N ILE A 9 20.31 10.87 -35.14
CA ILE A 9 20.82 11.73 -34.05
C ILE A 9 19.71 12.60 -33.42
N ALA A 10 18.48 12.57 -33.96
CA ALA A 10 17.34 13.32 -33.42
C ALA A 10 16.37 12.50 -32.55
N ILE A 11 16.58 11.18 -32.39
CA ILE A 11 15.72 10.30 -31.56
C ILE A 11 16.45 9.84 -30.27
N ALA A 12 17.74 10.18 -30.12
CA ALA A 12 18.49 9.91 -28.90
C ALA A 12 18.27 10.96 -27.78
N LEU A 13 17.44 11.98 -28.02
CA LEU A 13 17.17 13.09 -27.08
C LEU A 13 15.72 13.17 -26.60
N THR A 14 14.89 12.16 -26.88
CA THR A 14 13.47 12.12 -26.45
C THR A 14 13.13 10.98 -25.48
N VAL A 15 14.12 10.23 -24.97
CA VAL A 15 13.90 9.14 -24.00
C VAL A 15 14.61 9.37 -22.65
N VAL A 16 15.21 10.54 -22.46
CA VAL A 16 15.69 11.02 -21.15
C VAL A 16 14.83 12.23 -20.77
N GLY A 17 13.62 11.99 -20.26
CA GLY A 17 12.72 13.10 -20.01
C GLY A 17 11.27 12.78 -19.67
N LEU A 18 10.88 11.50 -19.54
CA LEU A 18 9.76 11.17 -18.65
C LEU A 18 10.31 10.94 -17.25
N ALA A 19 10.95 11.99 -16.71
CA ALA A 19 10.64 12.32 -15.33
C ALA A 19 9.13 12.52 -15.35
N LEU A 20 8.37 11.51 -14.90
CA LEU A 20 7.01 11.73 -14.47
C LEU A 20 7.10 12.99 -13.63
N THR A 21 6.52 14.08 -14.15
CA THR A 21 6.21 15.24 -13.35
C THR A 21 5.34 14.66 -12.26
N ALA A 22 5.96 14.36 -11.13
CA ALA A 22 5.25 14.11 -9.90
C ALA A 22 4.43 15.38 -9.76
N SER A 23 3.14 15.28 -10.09
CA SER A 23 2.18 16.35 -9.94
C SER A 23 2.54 17.00 -8.62
N HIS A 24 2.92 18.28 -8.63
CA HIS A 24 3.21 19.03 -7.41
C HIS A 24 1.89 19.16 -6.69
N VAL A 25 1.56 18.08 -6.02
CA VAL A 25 0.45 17.86 -5.16
C VAL A 25 0.77 18.74 -3.97
N THR A 26 0.27 19.97 -4.01
CA THR A 26 0.47 20.95 -2.95
C THR A 26 -0.09 20.35 -1.67
N ALA A 27 0.81 19.99 -0.77
CA ALA A 27 0.48 19.40 0.51
C ALA A 27 -0.56 20.27 1.21
N GLN A 28 -1.70 19.70 1.62
CA GLN A 28 -2.67 20.44 2.42
C GLN A 28 -2.10 20.65 3.82
N ASP A 29 -1.88 21.91 4.21
CA ASP A 29 -1.37 22.23 5.54
C ASP A 29 -2.39 21.94 6.65
N ILE A 30 -1.89 21.51 7.80
CA ILE A 30 -2.68 21.22 8.99
C ILE A 30 -2.68 22.46 9.88
N ASN A 31 -3.78 23.20 9.84
CA ASN A 31 -3.91 24.49 10.51
C ASN A 31 -4.77 24.42 11.78
N ASN A 32 -5.48 23.31 12.02
CA ASN A 32 -6.32 23.13 13.19
C ASN A 32 -6.48 21.66 13.62
N GLN A 33 -7.05 21.47 14.81
CA GLN A 33 -7.28 20.16 15.42
C GLN A 33 -8.22 19.25 14.60
N LYS A 34 -9.23 19.82 13.91
CA LYS A 34 -10.15 19.03 13.07
C LYS A 34 -9.42 18.43 11.87
N GLN A 35 -8.62 19.23 11.17
CA GLN A 35 -7.76 18.77 10.07
C GLN A 35 -6.71 17.77 10.58
N ALA A 36 -6.15 17.99 11.77
CA ALA A 36 -5.21 17.06 12.37
C ALA A 36 -5.84 15.70 12.68
N ALA A 37 -7.05 15.68 13.25
CA ALA A 37 -7.81 14.45 13.53
C ALA A 37 -8.09 13.70 12.23
N GLN A 38 -8.50 14.44 11.21
CA GLN A 38 -8.80 13.89 9.91
C GLN A 38 -7.56 13.28 9.24
N PHE A 39 -6.41 13.96 9.28
CA PHE A 39 -5.15 13.43 8.75
C PHE A 39 -4.76 12.11 9.41
N ILE A 40 -4.82 12.06 10.75
CA ILE A 40 -4.48 10.85 11.51
C ILE A 40 -5.44 9.71 11.13
N LYS A 41 -6.75 9.98 11.07
CA LYS A 41 -7.76 8.97 10.69
C LYS A 41 -7.56 8.45 9.27
N GLU A 42 -7.29 9.32 8.31
CA GLU A 42 -7.04 8.94 6.92
C GLU A 42 -5.74 8.11 6.80
N LEU A 43 -4.68 8.50 7.51
CA LEU A 43 -3.42 7.75 7.54
C LEU A 43 -3.57 6.38 8.22
N GLU A 44 -4.36 6.28 9.28
CA GLU A 44 -4.70 5.01 9.92
C GLU A 44 -5.53 4.12 9.00
N THR A 45 -6.50 4.68 8.28
CA THR A 45 -7.32 3.96 7.29
C THR A 45 -6.42 3.40 6.19
N PHE A 46 -5.51 4.22 5.65
CA PHE A 46 -4.51 3.78 4.69
C PHE A 46 -3.65 2.63 5.24
N ASN A 47 -3.13 2.76 6.46
CA ASN A 47 -2.28 1.73 7.07
C ASN A 47 -3.02 0.42 7.36
N LYS A 48 -4.31 0.47 7.72
CA LYS A 48 -5.15 -0.72 7.89
C LYS A 48 -5.40 -1.40 6.54
N GLY A 49 -5.81 -0.65 5.52
CA GLY A 49 -6.04 -1.18 4.17
C GLY A 49 -4.77 -1.66 3.46
N LYS A 50 -3.59 -1.20 3.87
CA LYS A 50 -2.29 -1.59 3.29
C LYS A 50 -2.04 -3.10 3.31
N ALA A 51 -2.53 -3.81 4.31
CA ALA A 51 -2.42 -5.26 4.37
C ALA A 51 -3.19 -5.91 3.21
N ASP A 52 -4.45 -5.52 3.04
CA ASP A 52 -5.33 -6.01 1.96
C ASP A 52 -4.80 -5.64 0.58
N ILE A 53 -4.22 -4.43 0.44
CA ILE A 53 -3.61 -3.97 -0.80
C ILE A 53 -2.37 -4.79 -1.17
N ARG A 54 -1.60 -5.29 -0.19
CA ARG A 54 -0.36 -6.06 -0.44
C ARG A 54 -0.59 -7.56 -0.60
N ARG A 55 -1.66 -8.10 -0.01
CA ARG A 55 -1.94 -9.54 0.04
C ARG A 55 -1.99 -10.21 -1.34
N PRO A 56 -2.61 -9.65 -2.40
CA PRO A 56 -2.70 -10.31 -3.70
C PRO A 56 -1.34 -10.62 -4.31
N ILE A 57 -0.33 -9.76 -4.09
CA ILE A 57 1.01 -9.99 -4.64
C ILE A 57 1.70 -11.17 -3.93
N ALA A 58 1.56 -11.27 -2.61
CA ALA A 58 2.09 -12.40 -1.85
C ALA A 58 1.39 -13.71 -2.25
N ASN A 59 0.07 -13.67 -2.41
CA ASN A 59 -0.73 -14.82 -2.87
C ASN A 59 -0.31 -15.26 -4.28
N MET A 60 -0.09 -14.31 -5.20
CA MET A 60 0.40 -14.63 -6.55
C MET A 60 1.78 -15.29 -6.52
N GLN A 61 2.68 -14.83 -5.65
CA GLN A 61 3.99 -15.48 -5.47
C GLN A 61 3.87 -16.89 -4.91
N ALA A 62 2.92 -17.13 -4.00
CA ALA A 62 2.64 -18.47 -3.48
C ALA A 62 2.05 -19.39 -4.57
N LEU A 63 1.08 -18.89 -5.35
CA LEU A 63 0.48 -19.61 -6.47
C LEU A 63 1.53 -20.03 -7.50
N MET A 64 2.42 -19.11 -7.91
CA MET A 64 3.50 -19.46 -8.84
C MET A 64 4.45 -20.55 -8.30
N ARG A 65 4.73 -20.56 -6.98
CA ARG A 65 5.56 -21.60 -6.36
C ARG A 65 4.85 -22.94 -6.32
N GLN A 66 3.54 -22.95 -6.06
CA GLN A 66 2.71 -24.14 -6.09
C GLN A 66 2.69 -24.73 -7.49
N GLU A 67 2.42 -23.91 -8.51
CA GLU A 67 2.41 -24.32 -9.92
C GLU A 67 3.75 -24.88 -10.38
N PHE A 68 4.85 -24.22 -10.00
CA PHE A 68 6.20 -24.74 -10.30
C PHE A 68 6.46 -26.08 -9.60
N SER A 69 5.97 -26.26 -8.38
CA SER A 69 6.15 -27.52 -7.64
C SER A 69 5.36 -28.66 -8.27
N ALA A 70 4.11 -28.39 -8.68
CA ALA A 70 3.26 -29.35 -9.37
C ALA A 70 3.85 -29.75 -10.73
N TYR A 71 4.33 -28.79 -11.52
CA TYR A 71 5.03 -29.08 -12.76
C TYR A 71 6.28 -29.93 -12.53
N ARG A 72 7.10 -29.59 -11.53
CA ARG A 72 8.31 -30.36 -11.18
C ARG A 72 7.98 -31.79 -10.76
N GLU A 73 6.91 -31.99 -10.00
CA GLU A 73 6.45 -33.31 -9.59
C GLU A 73 5.97 -34.15 -10.78
N ALA A 74 5.22 -33.56 -11.72
CA ALA A 74 4.79 -34.22 -12.94
C ALA A 74 5.96 -34.63 -13.85
N VAL A 75 7.00 -33.79 -13.94
CA VAL A 75 8.23 -34.12 -14.67
C VAL A 75 9.01 -35.24 -13.98
N ASN A 76 9.20 -35.15 -12.66
CA ASN A 76 9.99 -36.13 -11.91
C ASN A 76 9.32 -37.51 -11.81
N SER A 77 7.99 -37.57 -11.95
CA SER A 77 7.20 -38.81 -11.86
C SER A 77 6.85 -39.41 -13.23
N SER A 78 7.39 -38.86 -14.32
CA SER A 78 7.13 -39.29 -15.70
C SER A 78 8.37 -39.85 -16.37
N GLU A 79 8.19 -40.86 -17.22
CA GLU A 79 9.28 -41.44 -18.02
C GLU A 79 9.51 -40.63 -19.30
N THR A 80 8.48 -39.93 -19.77
CA THR A 80 8.49 -39.09 -20.98
C THR A 80 7.94 -37.70 -20.71
N MET A 81 8.17 -36.75 -21.62
CA MET A 81 7.62 -35.40 -21.49
C MET A 81 6.14 -35.35 -21.85
N GLU A 82 5.70 -36.20 -22.78
CA GLU A 82 4.28 -36.38 -23.11
C GLU A 82 3.47 -36.85 -21.88
N GLU A 83 4.02 -37.74 -21.06
CA GLU A 83 3.40 -38.13 -19.78
C GLU A 83 3.39 -36.99 -18.77
N ALA A 84 4.44 -36.18 -18.70
CA ALA A 84 4.50 -35.03 -17.81
C ALA A 84 3.44 -33.98 -18.18
N ASP A 85 3.25 -33.72 -19.47
CA ASP A 85 2.22 -32.80 -20.00
C ASP A 85 0.80 -33.33 -19.79
N GLN A 86 0.61 -34.66 -19.72
CA GLN A 86 -0.67 -35.26 -19.36
C GLN A 86 -0.95 -35.17 -17.86
N LYS A 87 0.08 -35.34 -17.01
CA LYS A 87 -0.03 -35.29 -15.55
C LYS A 87 -0.17 -33.86 -15.02
N TYR A 88 0.41 -32.88 -15.68
CA TYR A 88 0.34 -31.49 -15.29
C TYR A 88 -0.64 -30.70 -16.17
N GLN A 89 -1.66 -30.14 -15.54
CA GLN A 89 -2.53 -29.16 -16.17
C GLN A 89 -2.63 -27.93 -15.27
N VAL A 90 -2.48 -26.76 -15.88
CA VAL A 90 -2.59 -25.48 -15.16
C VAL A 90 -4.01 -25.31 -14.65
N ASN A 91 -4.15 -25.04 -13.35
CA ASN A 91 -5.45 -24.72 -12.78
C ASN A 91 -5.81 -23.26 -13.07
N LEU A 92 -6.42 -23.01 -14.23
CA LEU A 92 -6.81 -21.66 -14.65
C LEU A 92 -7.79 -20.97 -13.68
N GLN A 93 -8.47 -21.73 -12.81
CA GLN A 93 -9.37 -21.16 -11.81
C GLN A 93 -8.60 -20.39 -10.73
N ASP A 94 -7.44 -20.89 -10.28
CA ASP A 94 -6.61 -20.22 -9.28
C ASP A 94 -6.11 -18.86 -9.78
N PHE A 95 -5.79 -18.75 -11.08
CA PHE A 95 -5.40 -17.49 -11.71
C PHE A 95 -6.57 -16.51 -11.87
N LYS A 96 -7.79 -17.00 -12.10
CA LYS A 96 -9.00 -16.15 -12.08
C LYS A 96 -9.25 -15.58 -10.70
N GLU A 97 -9.10 -16.41 -9.66
CA GLU A 97 -9.25 -15.98 -8.27
C GLU A 97 -8.16 -14.99 -7.86
N ALA A 98 -6.90 -15.24 -8.25
CA ALA A 98 -5.81 -14.30 -8.05
C ALA A 98 -6.13 -12.93 -8.70
N ARG A 99 -6.65 -12.93 -9.94
CA ARG A 99 -7.06 -11.69 -10.62
C ARG A 99 -8.16 -10.94 -9.85
N ALA A 100 -9.18 -11.64 -9.37
CA ALA A 100 -10.24 -11.04 -8.57
C ALA A 100 -9.72 -10.41 -7.26
N GLN A 101 -8.69 -11.01 -6.64
CA GLN A 101 -8.03 -10.42 -5.48
C GLN A 101 -7.31 -9.11 -5.83
N PHE A 102 -6.69 -9.01 -7.02
CA PHE A 102 -6.12 -7.76 -7.51
C PHE A 102 -7.21 -6.71 -7.76
N ASP A 103 -8.33 -7.07 -8.38
CA ASP A 103 -9.46 -6.14 -8.60
C ASP A 103 -9.97 -5.54 -7.28
N ALA A 104 -10.16 -6.38 -6.26
CA ALA A 104 -10.59 -5.91 -4.94
C ALA A 104 -9.57 -4.98 -4.26
N ALA A 105 -8.28 -5.29 -4.39
CA ALA A 105 -7.21 -4.45 -3.85
C ALA A 105 -7.08 -3.11 -4.59
N ILE A 106 -7.28 -3.10 -5.91
CA ILE A 106 -7.32 -1.88 -6.74
C ILE A 106 -8.47 -1.00 -6.27
N ALA A 107 -9.69 -1.56 -6.18
CA ALA A 107 -10.87 -0.82 -5.72
C ALA A 107 -10.68 -0.24 -4.30
N THR A 108 -10.05 -0.99 -3.40
CA THR A 108 -9.72 -0.52 -2.05
C THR A 108 -8.74 0.65 -2.08
N ALA A 109 -7.68 0.57 -2.88
CA ALA A 109 -6.72 1.65 -3.02
C ALA A 109 -7.34 2.89 -3.68
N GLU A 110 -8.16 2.72 -4.72
CA GLU A 110 -8.90 3.80 -5.38
C GLU A 110 -9.86 4.48 -4.40
N ALA A 111 -10.59 3.72 -3.57
CA ALA A 111 -11.49 4.27 -2.57
C ALA A 111 -10.75 5.07 -1.49
N ILE A 112 -9.58 4.62 -1.03
CA ILE A 112 -8.75 5.38 -0.08
C ILE A 112 -8.27 6.69 -0.72
N GLY A 113 -7.83 6.63 -1.98
CA GLY A 113 -7.42 7.82 -2.72
C GLY A 113 -8.55 8.82 -2.92
N ALA A 114 -9.71 8.37 -3.40
CA ALA A 114 -10.86 9.22 -3.68
C ALA A 114 -11.44 9.89 -2.43
N ASN A 115 -11.41 9.20 -1.28
CA ASN A 115 -11.96 9.71 -0.02
C ASN A 115 -10.98 10.60 0.76
N SER A 116 -9.69 10.56 0.41
CA SER A 116 -8.67 11.32 1.11
C SER A 116 -8.80 12.82 0.82
N LYS A 117 -8.72 13.66 1.85
CA LYS A 117 -8.51 15.11 1.69
C LYS A 117 -7.04 15.46 1.62
N PHE A 118 -6.17 14.58 2.09
CA PHE A 118 -4.74 14.83 2.14
C PHE A 118 -4.06 14.36 0.86
N PRO A 119 -3.48 15.30 0.08
CA PRO A 119 -3.01 14.95 -1.24
C PRO A 119 -1.82 13.97 -1.25
N GLU A 120 -1.00 13.95 -0.20
CA GLU A 120 0.03 12.93 0.00
C GLU A 120 -0.53 11.51 0.23
N ILE A 121 -1.69 11.37 0.88
CA ILE A 121 -2.36 10.07 1.04
C ILE A 121 -2.99 9.65 -0.30
N GLN A 122 -3.50 10.60 -1.09
CA GLN A 122 -3.96 10.34 -2.46
C GLN A 122 -2.83 9.84 -3.34
N ALA A 123 -1.67 10.50 -3.30
CA ALA A 123 -0.49 10.12 -4.07
C ALA A 123 -0.01 8.70 -3.72
N LEU A 124 0.00 8.36 -2.43
CA LEU A 124 0.31 7.00 -1.98
C LEU A 124 -0.69 5.98 -2.53
N ALA A 125 -1.98 6.23 -2.38
CA ALA A 125 -3.03 5.35 -2.87
C ALA A 125 -2.91 5.13 -4.39
N ASN A 126 -2.72 6.21 -5.16
CA ASN A 126 -2.54 6.16 -6.61
C ASN A 126 -1.31 5.34 -7.01
N GLN A 127 -0.19 5.46 -6.30
CA GLN A 127 1.00 4.64 -6.58
C GLN A 127 0.71 3.14 -6.40
N TYR A 128 -0.06 2.79 -5.37
CA TYR A 128 -0.50 1.41 -5.15
C TYR A 128 -1.44 0.94 -6.27
N VAL A 129 -2.39 1.77 -6.71
CA VAL A 129 -3.28 1.46 -7.85
C VAL A 129 -2.48 1.16 -9.11
N VAL A 130 -1.52 2.02 -9.46
CA VAL A 130 -0.66 1.82 -10.65
C VAL A 130 0.10 0.50 -10.55
N SER A 131 0.73 0.23 -9.42
CA SER A 131 1.48 -1.01 -9.22
C SER A 131 0.59 -2.25 -9.24
N LEU A 132 -0.62 -2.17 -8.70
CA LEU A 132 -1.56 -3.28 -8.69
C LEU A 132 -2.13 -3.55 -10.09
N LYS A 133 -2.42 -2.52 -10.88
CA LYS A 133 -2.85 -2.66 -12.28
C LYS A 133 -1.74 -3.30 -13.13
N ASN A 134 -0.48 -2.91 -12.92
CA ASN A 134 0.66 -3.55 -13.56
C ASN A 134 0.79 -5.03 -13.14
N ALA A 135 0.65 -5.35 -11.86
CA ALA A 135 0.72 -6.73 -11.39
C ALA A 135 -0.46 -7.57 -11.90
N GLN A 136 -1.66 -7.00 -11.93
CA GLN A 136 -2.87 -7.66 -12.42
C GLN A 136 -2.75 -8.04 -13.90
N SER A 137 -2.23 -7.14 -14.75
CA SER A 137 -2.09 -7.41 -16.19
C SER A 137 -1.15 -8.60 -16.47
N ARG A 138 -0.23 -8.90 -15.55
CA ARG A 138 0.68 -10.04 -15.63
C ARG A 138 0.04 -11.38 -15.25
N VAL A 139 -1.07 -11.39 -14.50
CA VAL A 139 -1.68 -12.64 -14.01
C VAL A 139 -2.03 -13.57 -15.17
N ASN A 140 -2.65 -13.03 -16.23
CA ASN A 140 -3.00 -13.82 -17.41
C ASN A 140 -1.75 -14.30 -18.16
N ASN A 141 -0.73 -13.45 -18.29
CA ASN A 141 0.51 -13.83 -18.97
C ASN A 141 1.23 -14.96 -18.24
N ILE A 142 1.24 -14.92 -16.90
CA ILE A 142 1.82 -15.98 -16.07
C ILE A 142 1.03 -17.29 -16.25
N ALA A 143 -0.31 -17.24 -16.24
CA ALA A 143 -1.14 -18.43 -16.49
C ALA A 143 -0.87 -19.05 -17.87
N VAL A 144 -0.75 -18.21 -18.90
CA VAL A 144 -0.41 -18.61 -20.27
C VAL A 144 1.01 -19.20 -20.33
N ALA A 145 1.98 -18.58 -19.66
CA ALA A 145 3.35 -19.06 -19.61
C ALA A 145 3.47 -20.43 -18.95
N PHE A 146 2.72 -20.69 -17.87
CA PHE A 146 2.62 -22.03 -17.30
C PHE A 146 1.96 -23.02 -18.28
N LYS A 147 0.88 -22.61 -18.95
CA LYS A 147 0.11 -23.50 -19.84
C LYS A 147 0.92 -23.97 -21.05
N TYR A 148 1.83 -23.14 -21.55
CA TYR A 148 2.65 -23.43 -22.72
C TYR A 148 4.13 -23.68 -22.37
N HIS A 149 4.45 -23.87 -21.08
CA HIS A 149 5.80 -24.12 -20.60
C HIS A 149 6.84 -23.07 -21.05
N ASP A 150 6.41 -21.81 -21.21
CA ASP A 150 7.28 -20.71 -21.63
C ASP A 150 8.06 -20.14 -20.44
N ALA A 151 9.21 -20.77 -20.17
CA ALA A 151 10.10 -20.35 -19.09
C ALA A 151 10.61 -18.91 -19.24
N LYS A 152 10.72 -18.40 -20.48
CA LYS A 152 11.22 -17.04 -20.73
C LYS A 152 10.14 -16.01 -20.38
N ALA A 153 8.89 -16.25 -20.81
CA ALA A 153 7.76 -15.42 -20.43
C ALA A 153 7.55 -15.44 -18.92
N LEU A 154 7.58 -16.62 -18.29
CA LEU A 154 7.43 -16.77 -16.85
C LEU A 154 8.50 -15.98 -16.08
N LEU A 155 9.78 -16.09 -16.48
CA LEU A 155 10.87 -15.35 -15.86
C LEU A 155 10.71 -13.82 -16.02
N SER A 156 10.26 -13.39 -17.20
CA SER A 156 9.99 -11.98 -17.48
C SER A 156 8.91 -11.41 -16.57
N ASP A 157 7.77 -12.09 -16.44
CA ASP A 157 6.67 -11.63 -15.59
C ASP A 157 6.97 -11.75 -14.10
N CYS A 158 7.74 -12.77 -13.68
CA CYS A 158 8.25 -12.85 -12.30
C CYS A 158 9.12 -11.63 -11.95
N LYS A 159 10.03 -11.25 -12.85
CA LYS A 159 10.86 -10.04 -12.69
C LYS A 159 10.00 -8.77 -12.68
N GLY A 160 9.00 -8.70 -13.55
CA GLY A 160 8.02 -7.63 -13.60
C GLY A 160 7.28 -7.45 -12.27
N LEU A 161 6.72 -8.53 -11.72
CA LEU A 161 6.02 -8.52 -10.44
C LEU A 161 6.93 -8.09 -9.28
N ALA A 162 8.18 -8.55 -9.27
CA ALA A 162 9.18 -8.12 -8.27
C ALA A 162 9.52 -6.63 -8.40
N SER A 163 9.57 -6.10 -9.62
CA SER A 163 9.78 -4.68 -9.90
C SER A 163 8.60 -3.84 -9.41
N ASP A 164 7.37 -4.30 -9.64
CA ASP A 164 6.14 -3.62 -9.19
C ASP A 164 6.12 -3.49 -7.65
N VAL A 165 6.43 -4.59 -6.93
CA VAL A 165 6.57 -4.57 -5.46
C VAL A 165 7.66 -3.58 -5.00
N ARG A 166 8.80 -3.59 -5.68
CA ARG A 166 9.92 -2.72 -5.34
C ARG A 166 9.57 -1.25 -5.55
N ALA A 167 8.87 -0.91 -6.62
CA ALA A 167 8.46 0.45 -6.93
C ALA A 167 7.57 1.04 -5.82
N VAL A 168 6.58 0.28 -5.33
CA VAL A 168 5.74 0.68 -4.19
C VAL A 168 6.58 0.88 -2.92
N GLY A 169 7.51 -0.04 -2.66
CA GLY A 169 8.41 0.04 -1.50
C GLY A 169 9.30 1.29 -1.53
N LEU A 170 9.86 1.61 -2.70
CA LEU A 170 10.68 2.80 -2.93
C LEU A 170 9.86 4.08 -2.77
N HIS A 171 8.67 4.13 -3.36
CA HIS A 171 7.79 5.29 -3.23
C HIS A 171 7.37 5.53 -1.78
N TRP A 172 6.98 4.48 -1.04
CA TRP A 172 6.68 4.60 0.39
C TRP A 172 7.85 5.14 1.19
N ARG A 173 9.08 4.66 0.92
CA ARG A 173 10.28 5.17 1.60
C ARG A 173 10.54 6.64 1.29
N ALA A 174 10.32 7.06 0.04
CA ALA A 174 10.49 8.44 -0.39
C ALA A 174 9.47 9.39 0.29
N GLN A 175 8.22 8.94 0.46
CA GLN A 175 7.15 9.75 1.07
C GLN A 175 7.17 9.73 2.60
N ARG A 176 7.77 8.71 3.21
CA ARG A 176 7.77 8.51 4.67
C ARG A 176 8.24 9.73 5.48
N PRO A 177 9.32 10.45 5.11
CA PRO A 177 9.76 11.61 5.87
C PRO A 177 8.71 12.73 5.91
N ALA A 178 8.12 13.06 4.76
CA ALA A 178 7.09 14.10 4.66
C ALA A 178 5.84 13.75 5.47
N ILE A 179 5.37 12.50 5.36
CA ILE A 179 4.21 12.01 6.13
C ILE A 179 4.52 12.01 7.63
N SER A 180 5.73 11.62 8.04
CA SER A 180 6.15 11.63 9.44
C SER A 180 6.22 13.04 10.01
N ALA A 181 6.74 14.00 9.24
CA ALA A 181 6.79 15.40 9.64
C ALA A 181 5.36 15.96 9.82
N LYS A 182 4.47 15.69 8.86
CA LYS A 182 3.08 16.13 8.94
C LYS A 182 2.30 15.44 10.08
N LEU A 183 2.57 14.17 10.36
CA LEU A 183 2.02 13.48 11.52
C LEU A 183 2.49 14.12 12.85
N LYS A 184 3.74 14.54 12.94
CA LYS A 184 4.26 15.28 14.09
C LYS A 184 3.52 16.62 14.26
N THR A 185 3.31 17.36 13.17
CA THR A 185 2.52 18.60 13.18
C THR A 185 1.07 18.33 13.59
N ALA A 186 0.43 17.29 13.04
CA ALA A 186 -0.92 16.89 13.41
C ALA A 186 -1.03 16.62 14.91
N ARG A 187 -0.10 15.82 15.47
CA ARG A 187 -0.08 15.51 16.90
C ARG A 187 0.15 16.74 17.78
N ALA A 188 0.88 17.76 17.30
CA ALA A 188 1.09 19.00 18.05
C ALA A 188 -0.21 19.82 18.23
N HIS A 189 -1.21 19.66 17.35
CA HIS A 189 -2.55 20.26 17.53
C HIS A 189 -3.37 19.58 18.63
N PHE A 190 -2.92 18.42 19.11
CA PHE A 190 -3.50 17.73 20.27
C PHE A 190 -2.61 17.86 21.51
N LYS A 191 -1.78 18.93 21.59
CA LYS A 191 -0.99 19.23 22.79
C LYS A 191 -1.87 19.04 24.03
N ARG A 192 -1.41 18.16 24.94
CA ARG A 192 -2.00 17.93 26.25
C ARG A 192 -2.30 19.29 26.88
N VAL A 193 -3.48 19.42 27.46
CA VAL A 193 -3.67 20.42 28.51
C VAL A 193 -2.59 20.08 29.54
N ASN A 194 -1.51 20.86 29.58
CA ASN A 194 -0.73 20.91 30.81
C ASN A 194 -1.68 21.61 31.76
N GLU A 195 -2.40 20.82 32.55
CA GLU A 195 -3.05 21.36 33.73
C GLU A 195 -1.98 22.12 34.50
N PRO A 196 -2.22 23.39 34.87
CA PRO A 196 -1.34 24.04 35.81
C PRO A 196 -1.19 23.10 37.00
N GLU A 197 0.05 22.91 37.45
CA GLU A 197 0.35 22.11 38.64
C GLU A 197 -0.60 22.57 39.76
N VAL A 198 -1.52 21.70 40.19
CA VAL A 198 -2.49 22.06 41.23
C VAL A 198 -1.73 22.05 42.55
N LYS A 199 -1.08 23.18 42.83
CA LYS A 199 -0.57 23.49 44.17
C LYS A 199 -1.82 23.70 45.02
N ASP A 200 -1.98 22.86 46.04
CA ASP A 200 -3.08 22.89 47.03
C ASP A 200 -4.31 22.00 46.76
N CYS A 201 -4.19 20.92 45.99
CA CYS A 201 -5.25 19.90 45.98
C CYS A 201 -5.25 19.06 47.27
N PRO A 202 -6.37 18.93 48.01
CA PRO A 202 -6.42 18.11 49.22
C PRO A 202 -6.42 16.60 48.95
N TYR A 203 -6.46 16.19 47.67
CA TYR A 203 -6.50 14.81 47.23
C TYR A 203 -5.19 14.42 46.56
N GLU A 204 -4.73 13.19 46.84
CA GLU A 204 -3.51 12.62 46.26
C GLU A 204 -3.57 12.59 44.72
N ASP A 205 -2.47 12.97 44.10
CA ASP A 205 -2.30 13.00 42.65
C ASP A 205 -2.61 11.62 42.01
N GLY A 206 -3.36 11.65 40.92
CA GLY A 206 -3.75 10.44 40.18
C GLY A 206 -5.00 9.73 40.71
N THR A 207 -5.61 10.20 41.79
CA THR A 207 -6.90 9.67 42.28
C THR A 207 -8.10 10.27 41.54
N LYS A 208 -9.24 9.56 41.55
CA LYS A 208 -10.48 10.05 40.92
C LYS A 208 -11.00 11.34 41.58
N GLN A 209 -10.85 11.47 42.91
CA GLN A 209 -11.26 12.69 43.62
C GLN A 209 -10.40 13.90 43.21
N HIS A 210 -9.08 13.69 43.03
CA HIS A 210 -8.17 14.74 42.55
C HIS A 210 -8.61 15.28 41.18
N VAL A 211 -8.92 14.39 40.22
CA VAL A 211 -9.38 14.80 38.88
C VAL A 211 -10.71 15.54 38.90
N LEU A 212 -11.68 15.09 39.71
CA LEU A 212 -13.01 15.72 39.75
C LEU A 212 -12.99 17.10 40.42
N HIS A 213 -12.29 17.21 41.55
CA HIS A 213 -12.30 18.43 42.37
C HIS A 213 -11.35 19.50 41.82
N CYS A 214 -10.13 19.11 41.45
CA CYS A 214 -9.03 20.05 41.22
C CYS A 214 -8.75 20.35 39.75
N ILE A 215 -9.18 19.46 38.85
CA ILE A 215 -8.92 19.56 37.42
C ILE A 215 -10.19 19.91 36.64
N LEU A 216 -11.29 19.21 36.89
CA LEU A 216 -12.54 19.37 36.14
C LEU A 216 -13.50 20.41 36.74
N GLY A 217 -13.23 20.88 37.97
CA GLY A 217 -14.00 21.94 38.63
C GLY A 217 -15.47 21.62 38.89
N GLN A 218 -15.87 20.33 38.86
CA GLN A 218 -17.23 19.95 39.17
C GLN A 218 -17.37 19.74 40.67
N PRO A 219 -18.37 20.36 41.35
CA PRO A 219 -18.61 20.06 42.75
C PRO A 219 -18.93 18.58 42.86
N MET A 220 -18.09 17.83 43.58
CA MET A 220 -18.46 16.49 43.99
C MET A 220 -19.74 16.66 44.81
N SER A 221 -20.86 16.19 44.27
CA SER A 221 -22.14 16.23 44.97
C SER A 221 -21.91 15.64 46.36
N GLU A 222 -22.11 16.45 47.40
CA GLU A 222 -22.06 16.02 48.79
C GLU A 222 -23.02 14.84 48.93
N GLY A 223 -22.46 13.64 48.94
CA GLY A 223 -23.20 12.44 49.27
C GLY A 223 -23.59 12.58 50.73
N THR A 224 -24.87 12.85 50.99
CA THR A 224 -25.49 12.54 52.28
C THR A 224 -25.33 11.05 52.49
N GLY A 225 -24.35 10.67 53.30
CA GLY A 225 -24.27 9.35 53.88
C GLY A 225 -25.51 9.12 54.74
N ASN A 226 -26.19 8.00 54.49
CA ASN A 226 -26.97 7.32 55.50
C ASN A 226 -26.07 6.31 56.22
#